data_AF-A0A3N5R4S8-F1
#
_entry.id   AF-A0A3N5R4S8-F1
#
_cell.length_a   1.000
_cell.length_b   1.000
_cell.length_c   1.000
_cell.angle_alpha   90.00
_cell.angle_beta   90.00
_cell.angle_gamma   90.00
#
_symmetry.space_group_name_H-M   'P 1'
#
loop_
_entity.id
_entity.type
_entity.pdbx_description
1 polymer ?
#
loop_
_entity_poly.entity_id
_entity_poly.type
_entity_poly.pdbx_seq_one_letter_code
_entity_poly.pdbx_strand_id
1 'polypeptide(L)'
;MPADPKQVFLDVILKRFDALRKGDVLPANPDAWQKQKQDLRQKLLATWGGFPTEPCDLAPQKLGELQRDGYRVEKIIFQTRPGVYMTANAYVPAGEGKRPAVLCVHGHWKGAKQDPVPQSRCIGLAKLGFFVLAVDALGAGERGIGKALGEYHGEMTGTTLLPLGLPLPGLQVYENMRAADYLQSRPEVDGTKLGITGASGGGNQTMYAGAFDERFTCVVPTCSVGTYRSYLGAACCVCELVPDAMTFTEEWALLGLVAPRALLV
;
A
#
# COMPACT_ATOMS: atom_id res chain seq x y z
N MET A 1 30.11 -23.10 -23.38
CA MET A 1 29.72 -21.75 -23.83
C MET A 1 30.02 -20.79 -22.69
N PRO A 2 30.65 -19.62 -22.91
CA PRO A 2 30.80 -18.63 -21.86
C PRO A 2 29.41 -18.20 -21.36
N ALA A 3 29.28 -17.94 -20.06
CA ALA A 3 28.04 -17.43 -19.49
C ALA A 3 27.63 -16.13 -20.20
N ASP A 4 26.33 -15.94 -20.47
CA ASP A 4 25.82 -14.68 -20.99
C ASP A 4 26.26 -13.54 -20.06
N PRO A 5 27.04 -12.56 -20.52
CA PRO A 5 27.51 -11.46 -19.69
C PRO A 5 26.39 -10.70 -18.98
N LYS A 6 25.17 -10.69 -19.54
CA LYS A 6 23.98 -10.11 -18.91
C LYS A 6 23.52 -10.90 -17.68
N GLN A 7 23.78 -12.21 -17.65
CA GLN A 7 23.42 -13.07 -16.52
C GLN A 7 24.47 -13.06 -15.41
N VAL A 8 25.74 -12.78 -15.71
CA VAL A 8 26.81 -12.75 -14.71
C VAL A 8 26.49 -11.77 -13.57
N PHE A 9 25.97 -10.58 -13.89
CA PHE A 9 25.61 -9.59 -12.87
C PHE A 9 24.41 -10.04 -12.01
N LEU A 10 23.37 -10.58 -12.65
CA LEU A 10 22.20 -11.09 -11.96
C LEU A 10 22.57 -12.28 -11.05
N ASP A 11 23.39 -13.20 -11.52
CA ASP A 11 23.87 -14.35 -10.74
C ASP A 11 24.64 -13.92 -9.49
N VAL A 12 25.46 -12.87 -9.58
CA VAL A 12 26.19 -12.31 -8.43
C VAL A 12 25.21 -11.73 -7.40
N ILE A 13 24.20 -11.00 -7.86
CA ILE A 13 23.16 -10.44 -6.99
C ILE A 13 22.36 -11.55 -6.30
N LEU A 14 21.95 -12.57 -7.04
CA LEU A 14 21.18 -13.69 -6.51
C LEU A 14 21.99 -14.50 -5.49
N LYS A 15 23.28 -14.76 -5.75
CA LYS A 15 24.17 -15.43 -4.78
C LYS A 15 24.35 -14.61 -3.50
N ARG A 16 24.44 -13.28 -3.61
CA ARG A 16 24.50 -12.39 -2.44
C ARG A 16 23.21 -12.49 -1.62
N PHE A 17 22.06 -12.47 -2.27
CA PHE A 17 20.76 -12.67 -1.60
C PHE A 17 20.72 -14.03 -0.88
N ASP A 18 21.08 -15.10 -1.57
CA ASP A 18 21.07 -16.46 -1.00
C ASP A 18 22.00 -16.58 0.21
N ALA A 19 23.16 -15.91 0.18
CA ALA A 19 24.07 -15.85 1.32
C ALA A 19 23.48 -15.07 2.52
N LEU A 20 22.78 -13.97 2.27
CA LEU A 20 22.11 -13.17 3.32
C LEU A 20 20.98 -13.95 4.00
N ARG A 21 20.19 -14.72 3.23
CA ARG A 21 19.00 -15.44 3.72
C ARG A 21 19.26 -16.89 4.13
N LYS A 22 20.48 -17.41 3.98
CA LYS A 22 20.84 -18.80 4.31
C LYS A 22 20.47 -19.21 5.74
N GLY A 23 20.49 -18.27 6.68
CA GLY A 23 20.22 -18.49 8.09
C GLY A 23 18.78 -18.24 8.54
N ASP A 24 17.84 -18.06 7.61
CA ASP A 24 16.44 -17.82 7.96
C ASP A 24 15.84 -19.01 8.72
N VAL A 25 15.21 -18.72 9.86
CA VAL A 25 14.50 -19.70 10.67
C VAL A 25 13.08 -19.22 10.95
N LEU A 26 12.11 -20.11 10.81
CA LEU A 26 10.72 -19.84 11.20
C LEU A 26 10.61 -19.76 12.73
N PRO A 27 9.72 -18.91 13.27
CA PRO A 27 9.51 -18.84 14.71
C PRO A 27 9.01 -20.20 15.23
N ALA A 28 9.68 -20.75 16.25
CA ALA A 28 9.39 -22.08 16.78
C ALA A 28 8.06 -22.17 17.56
N ASN A 29 7.55 -21.04 18.05
CA ASN A 29 6.33 -20.95 18.87
C ASN A 29 5.77 -19.51 18.85
N PRO A 30 4.55 -19.27 19.39
CA PRO A 30 3.94 -17.95 19.40
C PRO A 30 4.78 -16.86 20.08
N ASP A 31 5.51 -17.14 21.16
CA ASP A 31 6.32 -16.14 21.86
C ASP A 31 7.54 -15.72 21.01
N ALA A 32 8.19 -16.68 20.35
CA ALA A 32 9.24 -16.40 19.38
C ALA A 32 8.72 -15.54 18.22
N TRP A 33 7.49 -15.81 17.76
CA TRP A 33 6.83 -14.98 16.75
C TRP A 33 6.55 -13.57 17.27
N GLN A 34 6.06 -13.38 18.50
CA GLN A 34 5.83 -12.03 19.03
C GLN A 34 7.12 -11.20 19.09
N LYS A 35 8.24 -11.81 19.50
CA LYS A 35 9.55 -11.14 19.48
C LYS A 35 9.97 -10.78 18.05
N GLN A 36 9.84 -11.70 17.11
CA GLN A 36 10.18 -11.46 15.70
C GLN A 36 9.27 -10.40 15.07
N LYS A 37 7.97 -10.40 15.38
CA LYS A 37 6.99 -9.38 14.95
C LYS A 37 7.41 -7.98 15.40
N GLN A 38 7.83 -7.82 16.66
CA GLN A 38 8.28 -6.53 17.18
C GLN A 38 9.55 -6.03 16.48
N ASP A 39 10.56 -6.89 16.34
CA ASP A 39 11.81 -6.58 15.64
C ASP A 39 11.56 -6.23 14.15
N LEU A 40 10.71 -7.01 13.48
CA LEU A 40 10.34 -6.78 12.09
C LEU A 40 9.65 -5.42 11.91
N ARG A 41 8.70 -5.07 12.77
CA ARG A 41 8.02 -3.77 12.71
C ARG A 41 8.97 -2.61 12.92
N GLN A 42 9.93 -2.74 13.86
CA GLN A 42 10.94 -1.71 14.10
C GLN A 42 11.86 -1.52 12.89
N LYS A 43 12.35 -2.62 12.31
CA LYS A 43 13.21 -2.58 11.11
C LYS A 43 12.48 -2.00 9.90
N LEU A 44 11.23 -2.40 9.67
CA LEU A 44 10.41 -1.83 8.60
C LEU A 44 10.20 -0.33 8.77
N LEU A 45 9.85 0.13 9.98
CA LEU A 45 9.66 1.55 10.26
C LEU A 45 10.94 2.34 10.00
N ALA A 46 12.10 1.84 10.46
CA ALA A 46 13.39 2.47 10.22
C ALA A 46 13.73 2.53 8.71
N THR A 47 13.57 1.42 8.01
CA THR A 47 13.77 1.31 6.56
C THR A 47 12.83 2.21 5.76
N TRP A 48 11.62 2.47 6.25
CA TRP A 48 10.65 3.36 5.61
C TRP A 48 10.90 4.84 5.86
N GLY A 49 11.96 5.20 6.60
CA GLY A 49 12.26 6.58 6.95
C GLY A 49 11.53 7.11 8.19
N GLY A 50 10.85 6.23 8.92
CA GLY A 50 10.01 6.59 10.06
C GLY A 50 8.71 7.30 9.66
N PHE A 51 7.79 7.38 10.62
CA PHE A 51 6.53 8.11 10.47
C PHE A 51 6.48 9.28 11.46
N PRO A 52 5.76 10.37 11.14
CA PRO A 52 5.47 11.41 12.12
C PRO A 52 4.86 10.81 13.40
N THR A 53 5.34 11.26 14.56
CA THR A 53 4.81 10.82 15.86
C THR A 53 3.40 11.31 16.07
N GLU A 54 3.11 12.53 15.63
CA GLU A 54 1.79 13.14 15.64
C GLU A 54 1.33 13.34 14.19
N PRO A 55 0.16 12.81 13.81
CA PRO A 55 -0.40 13.10 12.51
C PRO A 55 -0.83 14.57 12.39
N CYS A 56 -0.77 15.12 11.18
CA CYS A 56 -1.40 16.43 10.91
C CYS A 56 -2.93 16.34 10.98
N ASP A 57 -3.63 17.48 10.98
CA ASP A 57 -5.07 17.47 10.72
C ASP A 57 -5.36 16.89 9.33
N LEU A 58 -6.42 16.09 9.19
CA LEU A 58 -6.86 15.54 7.91
C LEU A 58 -7.43 16.63 6.99
N ALA A 59 -8.06 17.67 7.55
CA ALA A 59 -8.68 18.77 6.80
C ALA A 59 -9.43 18.30 5.52
N PRO A 60 -10.36 17.33 5.61
CA PRO A 60 -10.98 16.74 4.43
C PRO A 60 -11.88 17.74 3.71
N GLN A 61 -11.83 17.74 2.38
CA GLN A 61 -12.67 18.58 1.53
C GLN A 61 -13.38 17.74 0.49
N LYS A 62 -14.68 17.99 0.31
CA LYS A 62 -15.48 17.42 -0.77
C LYS A 62 -15.54 18.41 -1.92
N LEU A 63 -14.90 18.05 -3.03
CA LEU A 63 -14.76 18.89 -4.22
C LEU A 63 -15.92 18.71 -5.21
N GLY A 64 -16.70 17.63 -5.05
CA GLY A 64 -17.85 17.37 -5.89
C GLY A 64 -18.44 16.00 -5.62
N GLU A 65 -19.55 15.71 -6.31
CA GLU A 65 -20.26 14.46 -6.19
C GLU A 65 -20.85 14.03 -7.53
N LEU A 66 -20.92 12.72 -7.74
CA LEU A 66 -21.59 12.10 -8.88
C LEU A 66 -22.61 11.10 -8.36
N GLN A 67 -23.90 11.33 -8.65
CA GLN A 67 -24.95 10.37 -8.33
C GLN A 67 -24.90 9.17 -9.29
N ARG A 68 -25.05 7.96 -8.75
CA ARG A 68 -25.13 6.70 -9.51
C ARG A 68 -26.30 5.86 -9.03
N ASP A 69 -26.55 4.77 -9.75
CA ASP A 69 -27.58 3.80 -9.37
C ASP A 69 -27.14 2.98 -8.15
N GLY A 70 -27.75 3.26 -6.99
CA GLY A 70 -27.52 2.60 -5.71
C GLY A 70 -26.34 3.11 -4.88
N TYR A 71 -25.61 4.13 -5.36
CA TYR A 71 -24.48 4.74 -4.63
C TYR A 71 -24.16 6.14 -5.18
N ARG A 72 -23.30 6.89 -4.49
CA ARG A 72 -22.72 8.15 -4.99
C ARG A 72 -21.20 8.08 -4.95
N VAL A 73 -20.54 8.88 -5.79
CA VAL A 73 -19.07 9.04 -5.77
C VAL A 73 -18.75 10.46 -5.33
N GLU A 74 -18.14 10.61 -4.16
CA GLU A 74 -17.63 11.90 -3.68
C GLU A 74 -16.18 12.07 -4.12
N LYS A 75 -15.84 13.23 -4.70
CA LYS A 75 -14.46 13.61 -5.00
C LYS A 75 -13.89 14.27 -3.75
N ILE A 76 -12.87 13.67 -3.14
CA ILE A 76 -12.35 14.07 -1.84
C ILE A 76 -10.86 14.38 -1.96
N ILE A 77 -10.42 15.39 -1.22
CA ILE A 77 -9.01 15.54 -0.84
C ILE A 77 -8.88 15.60 0.68
N PHE A 78 -7.77 15.12 1.22
CA PHE A 78 -7.43 15.27 2.64
C PHE A 78 -5.90 15.25 2.83
N GLN A 79 -5.42 15.87 3.89
CA GLN A 79 -4.00 15.98 4.20
C GLN A 79 -3.44 14.68 4.79
N THR A 80 -2.34 14.22 4.22
CA THR A 80 -1.53 13.12 4.76
C THR A 80 -0.31 13.66 5.52
N ARG A 81 0.22 14.80 5.07
CA ARG A 81 1.25 15.61 5.72
C ARG A 81 0.87 17.09 5.59
N PRO A 82 1.44 18.00 6.40
CA PRO A 82 1.16 19.42 6.29
C PRO A 82 1.36 19.93 4.86
N GLY A 83 0.26 20.39 4.23
CA GLY A 83 0.25 20.91 2.86
C GLY A 83 0.30 19.85 1.74
N VAL A 84 0.39 18.55 2.07
CA VAL A 84 0.37 17.45 1.09
C VAL A 84 -0.97 16.75 1.15
N TYR A 85 -1.69 16.78 0.03
CA TYR A 85 -3.03 16.20 -0.08
C TYR A 85 -3.00 14.86 -0.81
N MET A 86 -3.74 13.91 -0.27
CA MET A 86 -4.20 12.73 -0.98
C MET A 86 -5.48 13.06 -1.73
N THR A 87 -5.54 12.67 -3.00
CA THR A 87 -6.73 12.75 -3.85
C THR A 87 -7.43 11.40 -3.86
N ALA A 88 -8.76 11.42 -3.69
CA ALA A 88 -9.53 10.21 -3.51
C ALA A 88 -10.95 10.32 -4.11
N ASN A 89 -11.50 9.16 -4.45
CA ASN A 89 -12.92 8.99 -4.75
C ASN A 89 -13.53 8.10 -3.68
N ALA A 90 -14.51 8.62 -2.92
CA ALA A 90 -15.28 7.85 -1.97
C ALA A 90 -16.58 7.35 -2.63
N TYR A 91 -16.73 6.04 -2.79
CA TYR A 91 -17.94 5.40 -3.26
C TYR A 91 -18.79 5.07 -2.03
N VAL A 92 -19.89 5.80 -1.87
CA VAL A 92 -20.77 5.70 -0.71
C VAL A 92 -22.08 5.06 -1.15
N PRO A 93 -22.39 3.81 -0.74
CA PRO A 93 -23.64 3.18 -1.11
C PRO A 93 -24.84 3.93 -0.53
N ALA A 94 -25.99 3.81 -1.19
CA ALA A 94 -27.24 4.37 -0.68
C ALA A 94 -27.66 3.70 0.66
N GLY A 95 -28.66 4.28 1.32
CA GLY A 95 -29.19 3.78 2.58
C GLY A 95 -28.47 4.31 3.82
N GLU A 96 -29.12 4.12 4.97
CA GLU A 96 -28.68 4.62 6.27
C GLU A 96 -27.78 3.63 7.01
N GLY A 97 -27.10 4.11 8.05
CA GLY A 97 -26.30 3.28 8.94
C GLY A 97 -24.82 3.14 8.54
N LYS A 98 -24.05 2.69 9.54
CA LYS A 98 -22.62 2.41 9.43
C LYS A 98 -22.39 1.11 8.68
N ARG A 99 -21.37 1.08 7.82
CA ARG A 99 -21.01 -0.10 7.02
C ARG A 99 -19.50 -0.38 7.06
N PRO A 100 -19.08 -1.63 6.83
CA PRO A 100 -17.66 -1.93 6.62
C PRO A 100 -17.10 -1.09 5.48
N ALA A 101 -15.84 -0.70 5.59
CA ALA A 101 -15.16 0.11 4.59
C ALA A 101 -13.96 -0.61 3.99
N VAL A 102 -13.66 -0.33 2.72
CA VAL A 102 -12.52 -0.90 2.02
C VAL A 102 -11.67 0.22 1.42
N LEU A 103 -10.40 0.28 1.81
CA LEU A 103 -9.39 1.07 1.13
C LEU A 103 -8.96 0.35 -0.15
N CYS A 104 -9.22 0.98 -1.29
CA CYS A 104 -8.87 0.49 -2.62
C CYS A 104 -7.65 1.23 -3.14
N VAL A 105 -6.48 0.59 -3.06
CA VAL A 105 -5.24 1.10 -3.65
C VAL A 105 -5.06 0.54 -5.07
N HIS A 106 -4.42 1.30 -5.95
CA HIS A 106 -4.20 0.90 -7.34
C HIS A 106 -2.72 0.62 -7.58
N GLY A 107 -2.44 -0.26 -8.54
CA GLY A 107 -1.14 -0.50 -9.14
C GLY A 107 -0.91 0.45 -10.30
N HIS A 108 -0.07 0.07 -11.26
CA HIS A 108 0.47 1.00 -12.24
C HIS A 108 -0.42 1.23 -13.47
N TRP A 109 -1.70 1.50 -13.24
CA TRP A 109 -2.64 1.89 -14.29
C TRP A 109 -2.46 3.36 -14.69
N LYS A 110 -2.55 3.65 -16.00
CA LYS A 110 -2.44 5.01 -16.54
C LYS A 110 -3.51 5.95 -15.97
N GLY A 111 -4.71 5.44 -15.72
CA GLY A 111 -5.78 6.19 -15.08
C GLY A 111 -5.72 6.21 -13.55
N ALA A 112 -4.71 5.60 -12.89
CA ALA A 112 -4.63 5.54 -11.43
C ALA A 112 -5.96 5.08 -10.78
N LYS A 113 -6.50 5.81 -9.79
CA LYS A 113 -7.78 5.46 -9.12
C LYS A 113 -9.01 5.49 -10.03
N GLN A 114 -8.94 6.18 -11.18
CA GLN A 114 -10.04 6.36 -12.12
C GLN A 114 -9.93 5.46 -13.36
N ASP A 115 -8.90 4.61 -13.43
CA ASP A 115 -8.78 3.61 -14.49
C ASP A 115 -9.94 2.60 -14.42
N PRO A 116 -10.47 2.11 -15.57
CA PRO A 116 -11.61 1.19 -15.60
C PRO A 116 -11.47 -0.04 -14.70
N VAL A 117 -10.26 -0.61 -14.59
CA VAL A 117 -10.03 -1.82 -13.78
C VAL A 117 -10.17 -1.53 -12.28
N PRO A 118 -9.39 -0.61 -11.65
CA PRO A 118 -9.62 -0.17 -10.28
C PRO A 118 -11.05 0.32 -10.01
N GLN A 119 -11.64 1.07 -10.94
CA GLN A 119 -12.99 1.60 -10.78
C GLN A 119 -14.04 0.49 -10.71
N SER A 120 -13.94 -0.54 -11.57
CA SER A 120 -14.89 -1.67 -11.56
C SER A 120 -14.93 -2.40 -10.22
N ARG A 121 -13.77 -2.61 -9.57
CA ARG A 121 -13.67 -3.15 -8.20
C ARG A 121 -14.40 -2.27 -7.19
N CYS A 122 -14.19 -0.96 -7.26
CA CYS A 122 -14.83 -0.01 -6.34
C CYS A 122 -16.36 -0.01 -6.51
N ILE A 123 -16.85 -0.06 -7.76
CA ILE A 123 -18.28 -0.15 -8.06
C ILE A 123 -18.88 -1.45 -7.51
N GLY A 124 -18.19 -2.59 -7.73
CA GLY A 124 -18.64 -3.89 -7.23
C GLY A 124 -18.78 -3.91 -5.71
N LEU A 125 -17.75 -3.45 -4.99
CA LEU A 125 -17.78 -3.34 -3.54
C LEU A 125 -18.87 -2.37 -3.04
N ALA A 126 -19.04 -1.22 -3.69
CA ALA A 126 -20.11 -0.29 -3.31
C ALA A 126 -21.50 -0.90 -3.51
N LYS A 127 -21.73 -1.62 -4.61
CA LYS A 127 -23.00 -2.34 -4.86
C LYS A 127 -23.23 -3.50 -3.88
N LEU A 128 -22.17 -4.05 -3.28
CA LEU A 128 -22.25 -5.02 -2.17
C LEU A 128 -22.43 -4.36 -0.79
N GLY A 129 -22.54 -3.03 -0.72
CA GLY A 129 -22.83 -2.29 0.50
C GLY A 129 -21.61 -1.81 1.29
N PHE A 130 -20.40 -1.92 0.75
CA PHE A 130 -19.19 -1.40 1.38
C PHE A 130 -19.00 0.09 1.11
N PHE A 131 -18.53 0.86 2.10
CA PHE A 131 -17.95 2.18 1.82
C PHE A 131 -16.58 1.95 1.16
N VAL A 132 -16.32 2.54 0.00
CA VAL A 132 -15.03 2.32 -0.68
C VAL A 132 -14.29 3.64 -0.82
N LEU A 133 -13.03 3.67 -0.39
CA LEU A 133 -12.15 4.81 -0.63
C LEU A 133 -11.09 4.39 -1.65
N ALA A 134 -11.17 4.93 -2.87
CA ALA A 134 -10.13 4.75 -3.88
C ALA A 134 -9.18 5.95 -3.84
N VAL A 135 -7.89 5.73 -3.64
CA VAL A 135 -6.90 6.79 -3.43
C VAL A 135 -5.86 6.80 -4.53
N ASP A 136 -5.34 7.97 -4.91
CA ASP A 136 -4.15 8.03 -5.77
C ASP A 136 -2.88 7.83 -4.92
N ALA A 137 -2.04 6.91 -5.36
CA ALA A 137 -0.69 6.78 -4.84
C ALA A 137 0.13 8.05 -5.14
N LEU A 138 1.08 8.41 -4.26
CA LEU A 138 1.98 9.54 -4.50
C LEU A 138 2.72 9.36 -5.82
N GLY A 139 2.72 10.39 -6.67
CA GLY A 139 3.30 10.33 -8.01
C GLY A 139 2.45 9.59 -9.03
N ALA A 140 1.15 9.40 -8.78
CA ALA A 140 0.19 8.86 -9.74
C ALA A 140 -1.13 9.63 -9.69
N GLY A 141 -1.95 9.52 -10.74
CA GLY A 141 -3.24 10.19 -10.81
C GLY A 141 -3.11 11.70 -10.68
N GLU A 142 -3.88 12.31 -9.79
CA GLU A 142 -3.85 13.77 -9.61
C GLU A 142 -2.63 14.26 -8.80
N ARG A 143 -1.65 13.37 -8.51
CA ARG A 143 -0.56 13.59 -7.56
C ARG A 143 0.83 13.51 -8.19
N GLY A 144 0.96 13.83 -9.47
CA GLY A 144 2.26 13.97 -10.12
C GLY A 144 2.75 15.40 -10.24
N ILE A 145 4.04 15.56 -10.55
CA ILE A 145 4.73 16.86 -10.63
C ILE A 145 4.73 17.38 -12.07
N GLY A 146 4.89 16.50 -13.06
CA GLY A 146 5.16 16.91 -14.44
C GLY A 146 4.27 16.27 -15.50
N LYS A 147 3.41 15.32 -15.13
CA LYS A 147 2.57 14.56 -16.07
C LYS A 147 1.09 14.69 -15.73
N ALA A 148 0.27 14.86 -16.76
CA ALA A 148 -1.18 14.78 -16.63
C ALA A 148 -1.57 13.35 -16.19
N LEU A 149 -2.36 13.24 -15.12
CA LEU A 149 -2.70 11.99 -14.44
C LEU A 149 -1.50 11.26 -13.81
N GLY A 150 -0.43 12.01 -13.53
CA GLY A 150 0.68 11.58 -12.69
C GLY A 150 1.73 10.75 -13.41
N GLU A 151 2.77 10.38 -12.67
CA GLU A 151 3.81 9.47 -13.13
C GLU A 151 3.41 8.00 -12.89
N TYR A 152 4.29 7.09 -13.31
CA TYR A 152 4.17 5.67 -13.01
C TYR A 152 4.51 5.42 -11.53
N HIS A 153 3.58 5.77 -10.60
CA HIS A 153 3.82 5.75 -9.15
C HIS A 153 5.12 6.46 -8.76
N GLY A 154 5.27 7.70 -9.21
CA GLY A 154 6.47 8.52 -8.98
C GLY A 154 7.64 8.20 -9.91
N GLU A 155 7.72 7.00 -10.50
CA GLU A 155 8.77 6.62 -11.45
C GLU A 155 10.18 7.07 -10.97
N MET A 156 11.00 7.66 -11.83
CA MET A 156 12.30 8.22 -11.47
C MET A 156 12.20 9.37 -10.46
N THR A 157 11.13 10.17 -10.51
CA THR A 157 10.92 11.26 -9.54
C THR A 157 10.82 10.73 -8.12
N GLY A 158 10.19 9.58 -7.91
CA GLY A 158 10.12 8.92 -6.60
C GLY A 158 11.49 8.54 -6.03
N THR A 159 12.48 8.23 -6.88
CA THR A 159 13.85 7.89 -6.43
C THR A 159 14.54 9.07 -5.76
N THR A 160 14.17 10.31 -6.12
CA THR A 160 14.73 11.54 -5.55
C THR A 160 14.38 11.76 -4.08
N LEU A 161 13.47 10.95 -3.53
CA LEU A 161 13.11 10.97 -2.12
C LEU A 161 14.10 10.17 -1.24
N LEU A 162 14.88 9.26 -1.84
CA LEU A 162 15.84 8.44 -1.11
C LEU A 162 16.92 9.26 -0.39
N PRO A 163 17.55 10.28 -1.01
CA PRO A 163 18.52 11.16 -0.31
C PRO A 163 17.93 11.93 0.89
N LEU A 164 16.61 12.08 0.96
CA LEU A 164 15.92 12.73 2.08
C LEU A 164 15.58 11.74 3.21
N GLY A 165 15.92 10.46 3.06
CA GLY A 165 15.51 9.41 3.99
C GLY A 165 14.01 9.16 3.98
N LEU A 166 13.30 9.48 2.89
CA LEU A 166 11.85 9.32 2.75
C LEU A 166 11.51 8.38 1.60
N PRO A 167 11.91 7.10 1.65
CA PRO A 167 11.65 6.17 0.56
C PRO A 167 10.15 6.10 0.24
N LEU A 168 9.84 6.13 -1.06
CA LEU A 168 8.47 6.14 -1.56
C LEU A 168 7.55 5.06 -0.97
N PRO A 169 7.96 3.77 -0.82
CA PRO A 169 7.11 2.77 -0.15
C PRO A 169 6.72 3.18 1.27
N GLY A 170 7.66 3.76 2.03
CA GLY A 170 7.40 4.21 3.40
C GLY A 170 6.38 5.34 3.45
N LEU A 171 6.49 6.30 2.52
CA LEU A 171 5.48 7.34 2.36
C LEU A 171 4.12 6.74 2.03
N GLN A 172 4.03 5.83 1.06
CA GLN A 172 2.75 5.21 0.68
C GLN A 172 2.12 4.39 1.82
N VAL A 173 2.91 3.66 2.62
CA VAL A 173 2.42 2.97 3.81
C VAL A 173 1.80 3.97 4.79
N TYR A 174 2.52 5.03 5.12
CA TYR A 174 2.01 6.07 6.01
C TYR A 174 0.76 6.75 5.43
N GLU A 175 0.74 7.09 4.15
CA GLU A 175 -0.42 7.69 3.51
C GLU A 175 -1.65 6.79 3.51
N ASN A 176 -1.47 5.47 3.37
CA ASN A 176 -2.55 4.50 3.51
C ASN A 176 -3.05 4.37 4.96
N MET A 177 -2.20 4.57 5.97
CA MET A 177 -2.62 4.73 7.36
C MET A 177 -3.46 6.00 7.55
N ARG A 178 -3.07 7.10 6.90
CA ARG A 178 -3.84 8.35 6.89
C ARG A 178 -5.19 8.20 6.18
N ALA A 179 -5.26 7.37 5.16
CA ALA A 179 -6.53 6.99 4.53
C ALA A 179 -7.44 6.20 5.49
N ALA A 180 -6.89 5.36 6.37
CA ALA A 180 -7.65 4.72 7.43
C ALA A 180 -8.18 5.73 8.47
N ASP A 181 -7.39 6.76 8.82
CA ASP A 181 -7.87 7.87 9.68
C ASP A 181 -9.08 8.57 9.04
N TYR A 182 -8.99 8.86 7.73
CA TYR A 182 -10.12 9.44 6.98
C TYR A 182 -11.34 8.52 7.02
N LEU A 183 -11.17 7.22 6.75
CA LEU A 183 -12.28 6.25 6.82
C LEU A 183 -12.95 6.27 8.20
N GLN A 184 -12.19 6.29 9.29
CA GLN A 184 -12.74 6.32 10.66
C GLN A 184 -13.44 7.64 11.01
N SER A 185 -13.10 8.74 10.32
CA SER A 185 -13.77 10.04 10.50
C SER A 185 -15.17 10.09 9.87
N ARG A 186 -15.51 9.16 8.98
CA ARG A 186 -16.77 9.18 8.24
C ARG A 186 -17.93 8.61 9.07
N PRO A 187 -19.06 9.33 9.16
CA PRO A 187 -20.22 8.84 9.90
C PRO A 187 -20.85 7.58 9.27
N GLU A 188 -20.67 7.37 7.96
CA GLU A 188 -21.17 6.18 7.26
C GLU A 188 -20.33 4.92 7.48
N VAL A 189 -19.16 5.03 8.12
CA VAL A 189 -18.19 3.93 8.25
C VAL A 189 -18.27 3.30 9.64
N ASP A 190 -18.36 1.98 9.67
CA ASP A 190 -18.04 1.18 10.85
C ASP A 190 -16.51 1.10 10.97
N GLY A 191 -15.93 2.00 11.77
CA GLY A 191 -14.48 2.13 11.96
C GLY A 191 -13.79 0.90 12.57
N THR A 192 -14.55 -0.14 12.97
CA THR A 192 -14.02 -1.43 13.45
C THR A 192 -13.88 -2.47 12.34
N LYS A 193 -14.41 -2.19 11.14
CA LYS A 193 -14.45 -3.12 10.00
C LYS A 193 -13.83 -2.48 8.76
N LEU A 194 -12.51 -2.33 8.79
CA LEU A 194 -11.75 -1.80 7.67
C LEU A 194 -11.04 -2.93 6.91
N GLY A 195 -11.21 -2.97 5.60
CA GLY A 195 -10.44 -3.81 4.70
C GLY A 195 -9.49 -2.98 3.83
N ILE A 196 -8.47 -3.62 3.27
CA ILE A 196 -7.59 -3.02 2.27
C ILE A 196 -7.36 -4.02 1.12
N THR A 197 -7.44 -3.53 -0.12
CA THR A 197 -7.20 -4.35 -1.31
C THR A 197 -6.67 -3.53 -2.49
N GLY A 198 -5.89 -4.21 -3.33
CA GLY A 198 -5.30 -3.65 -4.53
C GLY A 198 -4.57 -4.73 -5.32
N ALA A 199 -4.25 -4.41 -6.58
CA ALA A 199 -3.58 -5.34 -7.48
C ALA A 199 -2.25 -4.79 -7.99
N SER A 200 -1.27 -5.67 -8.25
CA SER A 200 0.10 -5.31 -8.68
C SER A 200 0.78 -4.38 -7.65
N GLY A 201 1.24 -3.19 -8.01
CA GLY A 201 1.78 -2.21 -7.04
C GLY A 201 0.78 -1.83 -5.94
N GLY A 202 -0.52 -1.89 -6.22
CA GLY A 202 -1.57 -1.75 -5.21
C GLY A 202 -1.66 -2.98 -4.29
N GLY A 203 -1.31 -4.16 -4.78
CA GLY A 203 -1.17 -5.36 -3.95
C GLY A 203 0.02 -5.23 -3.00
N ASN A 204 1.14 -4.66 -3.45
CA ASN A 204 2.27 -4.35 -2.57
C ASN A 204 1.91 -3.32 -1.50
N GLN A 205 1.23 -2.23 -1.86
CA GLN A 205 0.68 -1.30 -0.88
C GLN A 205 -0.28 -1.97 0.11
N THR A 206 -1.14 -2.88 -0.37
CA THR A 206 -2.05 -3.65 0.47
C THR A 206 -1.31 -4.55 1.44
N MET A 207 -0.28 -5.26 0.97
CA MET A 207 0.56 -6.13 1.79
C MET A 207 1.24 -5.30 2.89
N TYR A 208 1.96 -4.23 2.55
CA TYR A 208 2.71 -3.46 3.54
C TYR A 208 1.81 -2.67 4.50
N ALA A 209 0.85 -1.89 4.00
CA ALA A 209 -0.02 -1.08 4.85
C ALA A 209 -0.99 -1.96 5.65
N GLY A 210 -1.56 -2.99 5.03
CA GLY A 210 -2.44 -3.95 5.71
C GLY A 210 -1.70 -4.76 6.78
N ALA A 211 -0.47 -5.18 6.53
CA ALA A 211 0.37 -5.83 7.55
C ALA A 211 0.72 -4.88 8.70
N PHE A 212 1.04 -3.62 8.41
CA PHE A 212 1.56 -2.70 9.41
C PHE A 212 0.49 -2.00 10.27
N ASP A 213 -0.63 -1.59 9.66
CA ASP A 213 -1.75 -0.94 10.35
C ASP A 213 -2.80 -1.98 10.78
N GLU A 214 -2.86 -2.23 12.08
CA GLU A 214 -3.72 -3.28 12.65
C GLU A 214 -5.22 -2.94 12.59
N ARG A 215 -5.59 -1.70 12.22
CA ARG A 215 -7.00 -1.32 12.01
C ARG A 215 -7.62 -2.00 10.80
N PHE A 216 -6.81 -2.42 9.82
CA PHE A 216 -7.30 -3.22 8.69
C PHE A 216 -7.56 -4.66 9.14
N THR A 217 -8.79 -5.01 9.44
CA THR A 217 -9.17 -6.36 9.90
C THR A 217 -9.22 -7.39 8.78
N CYS A 218 -9.19 -6.96 7.51
CA CYS A 218 -9.12 -7.80 6.32
C CYS A 218 -8.12 -7.25 5.29
N VAL A 219 -7.14 -8.06 4.89
CA VAL A 219 -6.04 -7.65 4.01
C VAL A 219 -6.05 -8.57 2.77
N VAL A 220 -6.26 -7.99 1.58
CA VAL A 220 -6.44 -8.77 0.34
C VAL A 220 -5.51 -8.25 -0.77
N PRO A 221 -4.19 -8.55 -0.68
CA PRO A 221 -3.24 -8.20 -1.73
C PRO A 221 -3.43 -9.10 -2.95
N THR A 222 -3.51 -8.54 -4.15
CA THR A 222 -3.75 -9.31 -5.38
C THR A 222 -2.59 -9.17 -6.36
N CYS A 223 -2.12 -10.28 -6.94
CA CYS A 223 -1.01 -10.31 -7.91
C CYS A 223 0.22 -9.52 -7.44
N SER A 224 0.57 -9.65 -6.16
CA SER A 224 1.74 -8.99 -5.57
C SER A 224 2.60 -9.91 -4.73
N VAL A 225 2.03 -10.92 -4.08
CA VAL A 225 2.80 -11.81 -3.21
C VAL A 225 3.67 -12.75 -4.04
N GLY A 226 4.93 -12.86 -3.63
CA GLY A 226 5.95 -13.72 -4.20
C GLY A 226 7.11 -13.92 -3.22
N THR A 227 8.34 -13.73 -3.70
CA THR A 227 9.55 -13.73 -2.87
C THR A 227 10.41 -12.56 -3.26
N TYR A 228 11.08 -11.93 -2.31
CA TYR A 228 12.05 -10.87 -2.60
C TYR A 228 13.15 -11.32 -3.55
N ARG A 229 13.56 -12.59 -3.46
CA ARG A 229 14.48 -13.19 -4.43
C ARG A 229 13.99 -13.04 -5.87
N SER A 230 12.70 -13.23 -6.13
CA SER A 230 12.11 -13.17 -7.47
C SER A 230 12.05 -11.76 -8.07
N TYR A 231 12.17 -10.71 -7.24
CA TYR A 231 12.22 -9.33 -7.73
C TYR A 231 13.60 -8.91 -8.24
N LEU A 232 14.65 -9.60 -7.82
CA LEU A 232 16.00 -9.32 -8.29
C LEU A 232 16.10 -9.64 -9.78
N GLY A 233 16.35 -8.61 -10.59
CA GLY A 233 16.44 -8.72 -12.05
C GLY A 233 15.14 -8.43 -12.82
N ALA A 234 14.00 -8.26 -12.12
CA ALA A 234 12.69 -8.06 -12.75
C ALA A 234 12.26 -6.58 -12.89
N ALA A 235 13.10 -5.61 -12.46
CA ALA A 235 12.85 -4.16 -12.47
C ALA A 235 11.42 -3.76 -12.05
N CYS A 236 11.19 -3.61 -10.75
CA CYS A 236 9.93 -3.06 -10.22
C CYS A 236 10.00 -1.53 -10.04
N CYS A 237 8.84 -0.89 -9.83
CA CYS A 237 8.78 0.55 -9.58
C CYS A 237 9.47 0.90 -8.26
N VAL A 238 9.98 2.13 -8.12
CA VAL A 238 10.59 2.60 -6.86
C VAL A 238 9.62 2.56 -5.67
N CYS A 239 8.31 2.62 -5.91
CA CYS A 239 7.31 2.45 -4.84
C CYS A 239 7.29 1.04 -4.24
N GLU A 240 7.90 0.06 -4.90
CA GLU A 240 7.99 -1.34 -4.46
C GLU A 240 9.38 -1.68 -3.90
N LEU A 241 10.32 -0.73 -4.00
CA LEU A 241 11.70 -0.88 -3.53
C LEU A 241 11.83 -0.45 -2.08
N VAL A 242 11.61 -1.39 -1.15
CA VAL A 242 11.81 -1.17 0.28
C VAL A 242 13.31 -1.33 0.62
N PRO A 243 14.04 -0.24 0.96
CA PRO A 243 15.48 -0.30 1.16
C PRO A 243 15.88 -1.31 2.23
N ASP A 244 16.90 -2.13 1.96
CA ASP A 244 17.44 -3.12 2.89
C ASP A 244 16.47 -4.21 3.39
N ALA A 245 15.20 -4.25 2.96
CA ALA A 245 14.22 -5.25 3.43
C ALA A 245 14.73 -6.69 3.25
N MET A 246 15.37 -6.97 2.11
CA MET A 246 15.96 -8.26 1.79
C MET A 246 17.12 -8.67 2.72
N THR A 247 17.63 -7.77 3.57
CA THR A 247 18.69 -8.08 4.53
C THR A 247 18.16 -8.63 5.84
N PHE A 248 16.88 -8.41 6.16
CA PHE A 248 16.32 -8.78 7.46
C PHE A 248 14.97 -9.50 7.40
N THR A 249 14.24 -9.45 6.28
CA THR A 249 12.93 -10.13 6.15
C THR A 249 12.71 -10.73 4.76
N GLU A 250 11.64 -11.49 4.67
CA GLU A 250 11.03 -11.99 3.43
C GLU A 250 9.51 -11.72 3.49
N GLU A 251 8.82 -11.78 2.36
CA GLU A 251 7.39 -11.47 2.25
C GLU A 251 6.51 -12.34 3.14
N TRP A 252 6.88 -13.61 3.38
CA TRP A 252 6.12 -14.48 4.28
C TRP A 252 6.01 -13.89 5.70
N ALA A 253 7.08 -13.23 6.18
CA ALA A 253 7.10 -12.66 7.53
C ALA A 253 6.27 -11.38 7.59
N LEU A 254 6.25 -10.60 6.50
CA LEU A 254 5.35 -9.47 6.33
C LEU A 254 3.89 -9.90 6.36
N LEU A 255 3.52 -10.92 5.60
CA LEU A 255 2.18 -11.50 5.61
C LEU A 255 1.83 -12.07 6.99
N GLY A 256 2.81 -12.64 7.70
CA GLY A 256 2.67 -13.08 9.08
C GLY A 256 2.21 -11.98 10.04
N LEU A 257 2.59 -10.70 9.80
CA LEU A 257 2.13 -9.56 10.62
C LEU A 257 0.62 -9.34 10.56
N VAL A 258 -0.06 -9.89 9.56
CA VAL A 258 -1.52 -9.82 9.45
C VAL A 258 -2.17 -10.70 10.52
N ALA A 259 -1.57 -11.84 10.89
CA ALA A 259 -2.16 -12.75 11.86
C ALA A 259 -2.45 -12.07 13.22
N PRO A 260 -3.62 -12.32 13.84
CA PRO A 260 -4.67 -13.28 13.44
C PRO A 260 -5.79 -12.69 12.55
N ARG A 261 -5.59 -11.50 11.96
CA ARG A 261 -6.57 -10.83 11.09
C ARG A 261 -6.73 -11.60 9.77
N ALA A 262 -7.82 -11.33 9.05
CA ALA A 262 -8.11 -12.04 7.80
C ALA A 262 -7.12 -11.63 6.70
N LEU A 263 -6.55 -12.64 6.03
CA LEU A 263 -5.64 -12.49 4.89
C LEU A 263 -6.11 -13.39 3.75
N LEU A 264 -6.23 -12.83 2.54
CA LEU A 264 -6.46 -13.59 1.31
C LEU A 264 -5.41 -13.19 0.27
N VAL A 265 -4.62 -14.16 -0.18
CA VAL A 265 -3.55 -14.03 -1.19
C VAL A 265 -3.90 -14.86 -2.41
#